data_AF-A0A3A0A2V0-F1
#
_entry.id   AF-A0A3A0A2V0-F1
#
_cell.length_a   1.000
_cell.length_b   1.000
_cell.length_c   1.000
_cell.angle_alpha   90.00
_cell.angle_beta   90.00
_cell.angle_gamma   90.00
#
_symmetry.space_group_name_H-M   'P 1'
#
loop_
_entity.id
_entity.type
_entity.pdbx_description
1 polymer ?
#
loop_
_entity_poly.entity_id
_entity_poly.type
_entity_poly.pdbx_seq_one_letter_code
_entity_poly.pdbx_strand_id
1 'polypeptide(L)'
;MANDVCVGTLYVLMKRQILFLCSGNYYRSRFAEILFNHLAQENELAWRAQSRGIVAQWSRNPGPLSSAALAGLRARNISPDVMRYPMQLMETDLARAERIIAMYEAEHRPMLRAYFPQWENKTEFWRIPDLDEMNSENALARLEQNVRALTLALAPAKLFL
;
A
#
# COMPACT_ATOMS: atom_id res chain seq x y z
N MET A 1 22.31 42.70 14.74
CA MET A 1 22.76 41.43 15.32
C MET A 1 21.57 40.49 15.27
N ALA A 2 21.78 39.30 14.71
CA ALA A 2 20.76 38.43 14.15
C ALA A 2 19.73 37.96 15.19
N ASN A 3 18.45 38.01 14.80
CA ASN A 3 17.40 37.24 15.46
C ASN A 3 17.59 35.77 15.07
N ASP A 4 18.14 34.98 15.99
CA ASP A 4 17.99 33.52 16.02
C ASP A 4 16.52 33.18 16.24
N VAL A 5 15.75 33.18 15.15
CA VAL A 5 14.53 32.38 15.12
C VAL A 5 14.99 30.98 14.76
N CYS A 6 14.96 30.09 15.75
CA CYS A 6 15.01 28.65 15.52
C CYS A 6 13.94 28.28 14.49
N VAL A 7 14.34 28.18 13.22
CA VAL A 7 13.56 27.54 12.14
C VAL A 7 13.70 26.02 12.30
N GLY A 8 13.49 25.54 13.51
CA GLY A 8 13.37 24.13 13.85
C GLY A 8 11.92 23.88 14.17
N THR A 9 11.30 22.92 13.48
CA THR A 9 9.96 22.35 13.77
C THR A 9 8.76 22.92 12.98
N LEU A 10 8.87 23.10 11.66
CA LEU A 10 7.68 22.99 10.80
C LEU A 10 7.95 22.49 9.36
N TYR A 11 8.96 21.64 9.18
CA TYR A 11 8.86 20.65 8.11
C TYR A 11 8.21 19.43 8.74
N VAL A 12 6.88 19.35 8.70
CA VAL A 12 6.28 18.01 8.61
C VAL A 12 6.86 17.46 7.31
N LEU A 13 7.94 16.67 7.41
CA LEU A 13 8.53 16.00 6.26
C LEU A 13 7.38 15.28 5.56
N MET A 14 6.99 15.80 4.39
CA MET A 14 5.95 15.18 3.59
C MET A 14 6.44 13.78 3.29
N LYS A 15 5.82 12.77 3.92
CA LYS A 15 6.23 11.38 3.72
C LYS A 15 6.02 11.03 2.25
N ARG A 16 7.03 10.43 1.64
CA ARG A 16 6.98 9.88 0.28
C ARG A 16 5.88 8.83 0.21
N GLN A 17 5.13 8.79 -0.90
CA GLN A 17 3.92 7.97 -0.98
C GLN A 17 4.09 6.73 -1.86
N ILE A 18 3.66 5.58 -1.33
CA ILE A 18 3.47 4.33 -2.08
C ILE A 18 1.96 4.08 -2.22
N LEU A 19 1.53 3.65 -3.40
CA LEU A 19 0.14 3.29 -3.67
C LEU A 19 0.02 1.80 -4.01
N PHE A 20 -0.65 1.05 -3.14
CA PHE A 20 -1.01 -0.35 -3.42
C PHE A 20 -2.37 -0.45 -4.11
N LEU A 21 -2.44 -1.18 -5.22
CA LEU A 21 -3.66 -1.36 -6.01
C LEU A 21 -4.10 -2.82 -6.01
N CYS A 22 -5.39 -3.06 -5.76
CA CYS A 22 -6.04 -4.32 -6.17
C CYS A 22 -7.36 -4.01 -6.88
N SER A 23 -8.18 -5.02 -7.18
CA SER A 23 -9.50 -4.82 -7.79
C SER A 23 -10.45 -4.01 -6.88
N GLY A 24 -10.74 -4.54 -5.69
CA GLY A 24 -11.81 -4.03 -4.82
C GLY A 24 -11.38 -3.30 -3.55
N ASN A 25 -10.09 -3.03 -3.33
CA ASN A 25 -9.54 -2.41 -2.09
C ASN A 25 -10.00 -3.00 -0.74
N TYR A 26 -10.35 -4.28 -0.71
CA TYR A 26 -10.95 -4.91 0.48
C TYR A 26 -10.04 -5.96 1.13
N TYR A 27 -9.15 -6.55 0.34
CA TYR A 27 -8.28 -7.65 0.77
C TYR A 27 -6.80 -7.29 0.56
N ARG A 28 -6.20 -7.73 -0.55
CA ARG A 28 -4.74 -7.73 -0.79
C ARG A 28 -4.08 -6.35 -0.65
N SER A 29 -4.55 -5.33 -1.36
CA SER A 29 -3.93 -3.98 -1.28
C SER A 29 -4.14 -3.30 0.07
N ARG A 30 -5.26 -3.59 0.75
CA ARG A 30 -5.55 -3.02 2.08
C ARG A 30 -4.68 -3.67 3.17
N PHE A 31 -4.46 -4.98 3.08
CA PHE A 31 -3.49 -5.68 3.93
C PHE A 31 -2.08 -5.11 3.75
N ALA A 32 -1.63 -4.94 2.50
CA ALA A 32 -0.32 -4.39 2.18
C ALA A 32 -0.12 -2.97 2.75
N GLU A 33 -1.13 -2.10 2.62
CA GLU A 33 -1.06 -0.74 3.18
C GLU A 33 -0.89 -0.75 4.70
N ILE A 34 -1.71 -1.54 5.41
CA ILE A 34 -1.68 -1.58 6.88
C ILE A 34 -0.35 -2.14 7.37
N LEU A 35 0.10 -3.27 6.78
CA LEU A 35 1.37 -3.87 7.14
C LEU A 35 2.55 -2.94 6.83
N PHE A 36 2.57 -2.32 5.65
CA PHE A 36 3.63 -1.38 5.28
C PHE A 36 3.68 -0.19 6.24
N ASN A 37 2.54 0.42 6.56
CA ASN A 37 2.50 1.58 7.45
C ASN A 37 2.94 1.24 8.87
N HIS A 38 2.58 0.06 9.37
CA HIS A 38 3.07 -0.45 10.65
C HIS A 38 4.60 -0.59 10.64
N LEU A 39 5.15 -1.31 9.66
CA LEU A 39 6.60 -1.50 9.53
C LEU A 39 7.34 -0.18 9.27
N ALA A 40 6.77 0.73 8.48
CA ALA A 40 7.33 2.03 8.21
C ALA A 40 7.41 2.89 9.47
N GLN A 41 6.44 2.77 10.39
CA GLN A 41 6.49 3.43 11.69
C GLN A 41 7.57 2.80 12.58
N GLU A 42 7.62 1.46 12.68
CA GLU A 42 8.64 0.76 13.48
C GLU A 42 10.07 1.06 13.03
N ASN A 43 10.27 1.30 11.73
CA ASN A 43 11.58 1.57 11.13
C ASN A 43 11.81 3.07 10.86
N GLU A 44 10.96 3.95 11.39
CA GLU A 44 11.05 5.41 11.24
C GLU A 44 11.21 5.90 9.79
N LEU A 45 10.58 5.20 8.84
CA LEU A 45 10.69 5.53 7.42
C LEU A 45 9.96 6.85 7.12
N ALA A 46 10.60 7.68 6.27
CA ALA A 46 10.00 8.86 5.65
C ALA A 46 8.99 8.50 4.53
N TRP A 47 8.38 7.31 4.61
CA TRP A 47 7.44 6.77 3.64
C TRP A 47 6.10 6.48 4.29
N ARG A 48 5.03 6.56 3.50
CA ARG A 48 3.68 6.14 3.88
C ARG A 48 3.01 5.46 2.69
N ALA A 49 2.26 4.40 2.97
CA ALA A 49 1.41 3.75 2.01
C ALA A 49 -0.03 4.27 2.05
N GLN A 50 -0.65 4.33 0.87
CA GLN A 50 -2.08 4.32 0.66
C GLN A 50 -2.47 3.09 -0.17
N SER A 51 -3.74 2.72 -0.17
CA SER A 51 -4.27 1.71 -1.09
C SER A 51 -5.62 2.12 -1.68
N ARG A 52 -5.83 1.67 -2.92
CA ARG A 52 -7.06 1.87 -3.68
C ARG A 52 -7.44 0.62 -4.44
N GLY A 53 -8.66 0.64 -4.96
CA GLY A 53 -9.21 -0.40 -5.80
C GLY A 53 -9.43 0.18 -7.18
N ILE A 54 -8.91 -0.47 -8.21
CA ILE A 54 -9.04 0.01 -9.59
C ILE A 54 -10.52 0.07 -9.98
N VAL A 55 -11.33 -0.84 -9.42
CA VAL A 55 -12.75 -1.00 -9.69
C VAL A 55 -13.58 -1.14 -8.41
N ALA A 56 -13.13 -0.54 -7.30
CA ALA A 56 -13.80 -0.68 -6.00
C ALA A 56 -15.25 -0.21 -6.01
N GLN A 57 -15.60 0.78 -6.84
CA GLN A 57 -16.98 1.26 -6.98
C GLN A 57 -17.97 0.18 -7.48
N TRP A 58 -17.48 -0.88 -8.13
CA TRP A 58 -18.30 -2.01 -8.58
C TRP A 58 -18.28 -3.19 -7.59
N SER A 59 -17.46 -3.11 -6.54
CA SER A 59 -17.37 -4.14 -5.53
C SER A 59 -18.49 -4.01 -4.48
N ARG A 60 -19.12 -5.12 -4.12
CA ARG A 60 -20.16 -5.18 -3.07
C ARG A 60 -19.59 -5.77 -1.77
N ASN A 61 -18.46 -5.24 -1.33
CA ASN A 61 -17.79 -5.75 -0.15
C ASN A 61 -18.65 -5.51 1.11
N PRO A 62 -18.80 -6.51 2.00
CA PRO A 62 -19.73 -6.44 3.13
C PRO A 62 -19.24 -5.55 4.27
N GLY A 63 -18.08 -4.90 4.14
CA GLY A 63 -17.51 -4.07 5.19
C GLY A 63 -16.18 -3.42 4.81
N PRO A 64 -15.44 -2.90 5.81
CA PRO A 64 -14.22 -2.14 5.60
C PRO A 64 -12.99 -2.98 5.21
N LEU A 65 -12.94 -4.25 5.65
CA LEU A 65 -11.79 -5.13 5.43
C LEU A 65 -12.25 -6.59 5.38
N SER A 66 -11.65 -7.39 4.50
CA SER A 66 -11.90 -8.83 4.43
C SER A 66 -11.56 -9.53 5.75
N SER A 67 -12.33 -10.56 6.08
CA SER A 67 -12.06 -11.41 7.25
C SER A 67 -10.66 -12.03 7.18
N ALA A 68 -10.21 -12.43 5.99
CA ALA A 68 -8.87 -12.94 5.74
C ALA A 68 -7.77 -11.91 6.05
N ALA A 69 -7.86 -10.67 5.54
CA ALA A 69 -6.89 -9.63 5.87
C ALA A 69 -6.91 -9.31 7.37
N LEU A 70 -8.09 -9.21 7.98
CA LEU A 70 -8.21 -8.92 9.41
C LEU A 70 -7.57 -10.02 10.26
N ALA A 71 -7.86 -11.29 9.95
CA ALA A 71 -7.24 -12.44 10.63
C ALA A 71 -5.71 -12.45 10.42
N GLY A 72 -5.24 -12.17 9.20
CA GLY A 72 -3.83 -12.06 8.89
C GLY A 72 -3.09 -10.98 9.69
N LEU A 73 -3.71 -9.81 9.85
CA LEU A 73 -3.15 -8.71 10.65
C LEU A 73 -3.13 -9.08 12.14
N ARG A 74 -4.22 -9.67 12.66
CA ARG A 74 -4.30 -10.14 14.05
C ARG A 74 -3.25 -11.20 14.37
N ALA A 75 -3.00 -12.14 13.46
CA ALA A 75 -1.95 -13.15 13.62
C ALA A 75 -0.54 -12.54 13.72
N ARG A 76 -0.37 -11.28 13.31
CA ARG A 76 0.88 -10.50 13.41
C ARG A 76 0.85 -9.47 14.54
N ASN A 77 -0.16 -9.49 15.40
CA ASN A 77 -0.41 -8.49 16.44
C ASN A 77 -0.56 -7.05 15.90
N ILE A 78 -1.03 -6.90 14.66
CA ILE A 78 -1.26 -5.61 14.04
C ILE A 78 -2.76 -5.30 14.06
N SER A 79 -3.11 -4.15 14.63
CA SER A 79 -4.46 -3.60 14.58
C SER A 79 -4.51 -2.46 13.55
N PRO A 80 -5.53 -2.40 12.67
CA PRO A 80 -5.69 -1.26 11.78
C PRO A 80 -6.03 0.00 12.58
N ASP A 81 -5.25 1.07 12.41
CA ASP A 81 -5.53 2.36 13.08
C ASP A 81 -6.87 2.96 12.65
N VAL A 82 -7.25 2.75 11.38
CA VAL A 82 -8.48 3.25 10.79
C VAL A 82 -9.18 2.16 10.01
N MET A 83 -10.41 1.86 10.42
CA MET A 83 -11.35 1.07 9.65
C MET A 83 -12.07 1.98 8.66
N ARG A 84 -11.79 1.78 7.36
CA ARG A 84 -12.42 2.52 6.27
C ARG A 84 -12.97 1.56 5.22
N TYR A 85 -14.04 1.96 4.54
CA TYR A 85 -14.54 1.22 3.39
C TYR A 85 -13.51 1.23 2.24
N PRO A 86 -13.59 0.24 1.33
CA PRO A 86 -12.87 0.25 0.06
C PRO A 86 -12.96 1.60 -0.66
N MET A 87 -11.82 2.08 -1.16
CA MET A 87 -11.73 3.35 -1.86
C MET A 87 -11.42 3.14 -3.32
N GLN A 88 -12.19 3.80 -4.18
CA GLN A 88 -11.98 3.84 -5.63
C GLN A 88 -10.68 4.59 -5.96
N LEU A 89 -9.91 4.02 -6.88
CA LEU A 89 -8.71 4.65 -7.42
C LEU A 89 -9.09 5.92 -8.19
N MET A 90 -8.43 7.03 -7.86
CA MET A 90 -8.52 8.29 -8.58
C MET A 90 -7.18 8.64 -9.24
N GLU A 91 -7.21 9.41 -10.32
CA GLU A 91 -6.00 9.93 -10.99
C GLU A 91 -5.09 10.71 -10.02
N THR A 92 -5.68 11.41 -9.06
CA THR A 92 -4.95 12.16 -8.03
C THR A 92 -4.19 11.25 -7.06
N ASP A 93 -4.63 10.02 -6.83
CA ASP A 93 -3.89 9.04 -6.03
C ASP A 93 -2.63 8.60 -6.79
N LEU A 94 -2.76 8.33 -8.10
CA LEU A 94 -1.67 7.94 -8.99
C LEU A 94 -0.63 9.07 -9.11
N ALA A 95 -1.08 10.31 -9.32
CA ALA A 95 -0.22 11.49 -9.45
C ALA A 95 0.60 11.81 -8.20
N ARG A 96 0.09 11.46 -7.00
CA ARG A 96 0.78 11.68 -5.71
C ARG A 96 1.74 10.57 -5.36
N ALA A 97 1.58 9.39 -5.93
CA ALA A 97 2.38 8.22 -5.59
C ALA A 97 3.73 8.27 -6.32
N GLU A 98 4.81 8.12 -5.57
CA GLU A 98 6.14 7.94 -6.16
C GLU A 98 6.35 6.50 -6.63
N ARG A 99 5.63 5.55 -6.02
CA ARG A 99 5.61 4.14 -6.44
C ARG A 99 4.18 3.61 -6.45
N ILE A 100 3.80 2.95 -7.54
CA ILE A 100 2.49 2.34 -7.72
C ILE A 100 2.70 0.84 -7.89
N ILE A 101 2.07 0.05 -7.04
CA ILE A 101 2.25 -1.40 -6.97
C ILE A 101 0.89 -2.08 -7.03
N ALA A 102 0.60 -2.78 -8.12
CA ALA A 102 -0.59 -3.61 -8.27
C ALA A 102 -0.32 -5.08 -7.87
N MET A 103 -1.31 -5.75 -7.29
CA MET A 103 -1.10 -7.08 -6.67
C MET A 103 -0.80 -8.20 -7.67
N TYR A 104 -1.36 -8.13 -8.88
CA TYR A 104 -1.23 -9.19 -9.89
C TYR A 104 -1.36 -8.69 -11.32
N GLU A 105 -0.39 -8.99 -12.17
CA GLU A 105 -0.34 -8.43 -13.52
C GLU A 105 -1.49 -8.86 -14.42
N ALA A 106 -1.78 -10.17 -14.48
CA ALA A 106 -2.82 -10.71 -15.35
C ALA A 106 -4.21 -10.14 -15.03
N GLU A 107 -4.48 -9.91 -13.75
CA GLU A 107 -5.73 -9.33 -13.27
C GLU A 107 -5.78 -7.80 -13.47
N HIS A 108 -4.73 -7.07 -13.08
CA HIS A 108 -4.82 -5.62 -12.92
C HIS A 108 -4.33 -4.82 -14.13
N ARG A 109 -3.42 -5.37 -14.95
CA ARG A 109 -2.93 -4.68 -16.16
C ARG A 109 -4.07 -4.38 -17.14
N PRO A 110 -5.01 -5.30 -17.45
CA PRO A 110 -6.16 -4.98 -18.30
C PRO A 110 -7.03 -3.86 -17.74
N MET A 111 -7.23 -3.81 -16.41
CA MET A 111 -8.01 -2.75 -15.76
C MET A 111 -7.31 -1.40 -15.85
N LEU A 112 -5.99 -1.34 -15.61
CA LEU A 112 -5.21 -0.12 -15.78
C LEU A 112 -5.26 0.36 -17.23
N ARG A 113 -5.13 -0.54 -18.21
CA ARG A 113 -5.23 -0.18 -19.61
C ARG A 113 -6.59 0.43 -19.97
N ALA A 114 -7.66 -0.14 -19.43
CA ALA A 114 -9.02 0.32 -19.71
C ALA A 114 -9.33 1.69 -19.07
N TYR A 115 -8.89 1.93 -17.84
CA TYR A 115 -9.34 3.08 -17.05
C TYR A 115 -8.25 4.14 -16.79
N PHE A 116 -6.97 3.75 -16.80
CA PHE A 116 -5.82 4.60 -16.49
C PHE A 116 -4.62 4.31 -17.42
N PRO A 117 -4.78 4.33 -18.76
CA PRO A 117 -3.78 3.79 -19.70
C PRO A 117 -2.38 4.42 -19.57
N GLN A 118 -2.31 5.70 -19.19
CA GLN A 118 -1.03 6.41 -19.00
C GLN A 118 -0.20 5.90 -17.81
N TRP A 119 -0.82 5.12 -16.92
CA TRP A 119 -0.23 4.61 -15.69
C TRP A 119 0.12 3.12 -15.78
N GLU A 120 -0.30 2.42 -16.83
CA GLU A 120 -0.02 0.99 -17.03
C GLU A 120 1.49 0.70 -16.95
N ASN A 121 2.30 1.47 -17.69
CA ASN A 121 3.76 1.30 -17.74
C ASN A 121 4.51 1.90 -16.55
N LYS A 122 3.80 2.62 -15.67
CA LYS A 122 4.35 3.19 -14.43
C LYS A 122 4.02 2.33 -13.20
N THR A 123 3.30 1.24 -13.40
CA THR A 123 2.85 0.37 -12.31
C THR A 123 3.74 -0.87 -12.22
N GLU A 124 4.27 -1.11 -11.03
CA GLU A 124 4.93 -2.36 -10.68
C GLU A 124 3.88 -3.42 -10.37
N PHE A 125 4.14 -4.66 -10.73
CA PHE A 125 3.21 -5.77 -10.47
C PHE A 125 3.86 -6.80 -9.56
N TRP A 126 3.19 -7.09 -8.46
CA TRP A 126 3.50 -8.28 -7.66
C TRP A 126 2.81 -9.50 -8.27
N ARG A 127 3.23 -10.70 -7.85
CA ARG A 127 2.66 -11.97 -8.31
C ARG A 127 1.79 -12.57 -7.22
N ILE A 128 0.68 -11.90 -6.92
CA ILE A 128 -0.24 -12.27 -5.84
C ILE A 128 -1.67 -12.33 -6.40
N PRO A 129 -2.04 -13.45 -7.04
CA PRO A 129 -3.38 -13.69 -7.57
C PRO A 129 -4.48 -13.54 -6.51
N ASP A 130 -5.74 -13.49 -6.94
CA ASP A 130 -6.86 -13.48 -6.00
C ASP A 130 -7.20 -14.90 -5.51
N LEU A 131 -8.22 -15.00 -4.66
CA LEU A 131 -8.63 -16.23 -3.97
C LEU A 131 -9.03 -17.39 -4.89
N ASP A 132 -9.34 -17.12 -6.15
CA ASP A 132 -9.63 -18.13 -7.17
C ASP A 132 -8.38 -18.92 -7.60
N GLU A 133 -7.20 -18.30 -7.51
CA GLU A 133 -5.92 -18.90 -7.90
C GLU A 133 -4.99 -19.16 -6.71
N MET A 134 -5.09 -18.37 -5.64
CA MET A 134 -4.21 -18.46 -4.47
C MET A 134 -5.02 -18.35 -3.17
N ASN A 135 -4.93 -19.38 -2.32
CA ASN A 135 -5.57 -19.33 -1.01
C ASN A 135 -5.04 -18.16 -0.15
N SER A 136 -5.85 -17.75 0.83
CA SER A 136 -5.59 -16.54 1.60
C SER A 136 -4.31 -16.61 2.44
N GLU A 137 -3.94 -17.78 2.95
CA GLU A 137 -2.72 -17.98 3.73
C GLU A 137 -1.47 -17.71 2.88
N ASN A 138 -1.41 -18.33 1.70
CA ASN A 138 -0.30 -18.15 0.76
C ASN A 138 -0.22 -16.71 0.23
N ALA A 139 -1.37 -16.09 -0.08
CA ALA A 139 -1.41 -14.70 -0.54
C ALA A 139 -0.89 -13.74 0.54
N LEU A 140 -1.30 -13.92 1.80
CA LEU A 140 -0.85 -13.09 2.92
C LEU A 140 0.64 -13.28 3.24
N ALA A 141 1.13 -14.52 3.19
CA ALA A 141 2.55 -14.80 3.38
C ALA A 141 3.41 -14.12 2.30
N ARG A 142 2.97 -14.21 1.03
CA ARG A 142 3.67 -13.55 -0.10
C ARG A 142 3.59 -12.02 -0.02
N LEU A 143 2.44 -11.47 0.38
CA LEU A 143 2.28 -10.05 0.65
C LEU A 143 3.25 -9.58 1.72
N GLU A 144 3.34 -10.30 2.83
CA GLU A 144 4.27 -9.97 3.91
C GLU A 144 5.72 -9.99 3.46
N GLN A 145 6.15 -11.04 2.75
CA GLN A 145 7.51 -11.14 2.21
C GLN A 145 7.84 -9.93 1.32
N ASN A 146 6.95 -9.58 0.39
CA ASN A 146 7.15 -8.47 -0.52
C ASN A 146 7.15 -7.11 0.21
N VAL A 147 6.24 -6.91 1.17
CA VAL A 147 6.17 -5.67 1.96
C VAL A 147 7.42 -5.52 2.82
N ARG A 148 7.90 -6.57 3.49
CA ARG A 148 9.14 -6.52 4.28
C ARG A 148 10.35 -6.23 3.42
N ALA A 149 10.46 -6.87 2.25
CA ALA A 149 11.53 -6.58 1.30
C ALA A 149 11.49 -5.11 0.82
N LEU A 150 10.29 -4.58 0.54
CA LEU A 150 10.10 -3.18 0.18
C LEU A 150 10.51 -2.24 1.33
N THR A 151 10.08 -2.50 2.57
CA THR A 151 10.48 -1.72 3.75
C THR A 151 12.01 -1.69 3.91
N LEU A 152 12.68 -2.84 3.76
CA LEU A 152 14.14 -2.93 3.84
C LEU A 152 14.83 -2.13 2.72
N ALA A 153 14.33 -2.21 1.49
CA ALA A 153 14.88 -1.46 0.36
C ALA A 153 14.71 0.07 0.48
N LEU A 154 13.74 0.52 1.29
CA LEU A 154 13.46 1.93 1.53
C LEU A 154 14.12 2.47 2.81
N ALA A 155 14.70 1.60 3.63
CA ALA A 155 15.46 2.02 4.79
C ALA A 155 16.69 2.81 4.35
N PRO A 156 17.05 3.91 5.05
CA PRO A 156 18.29 4.59 4.76
C PRO A 156 19.46 3.62 4.93
N ALA A 157 20.44 3.69 4.03
CA ALA A 157 21.69 2.96 4.22
C ALA A 157 22.24 3.36 5.60
N LYS A 158 22.39 2.39 6.51
CA LYS A 158 23.05 2.65 7.79
C LYS A 158 24.48 3.09 7.46
N LEU A 159 24.75 4.38 7.59
CA LEU A 159 26.12 4.88 7.61
C LEU A 159 26.71 4.32 8.91
N PHE A 160 27.52 3.27 8.79
CA PHE A 160 28.38 2.86 9.88
C PHE A 160 29.43 3.98 10.06
N LEU A 161 29.31 4.73 11.15
CA LEU A 161 30.39 5.59 11.67
C LEU A 161 31.34 4.74 12.51
#